data_AF-A0A9W8XZL8-F1
#
_entry.id   AF-A0A9W8XZL8-F1
#
_cell.length_a   1.000
_cell.length_b   1.000
_cell.length_c   1.000
_cell.angle_alpha   90.00
_cell.angle_beta   90.00
_cell.angle_gamma   90.00
#
_symmetry.space_group_name_H-M   'P 1'
#
loop_
_entity.id
_entity.type
_entity.pdbx_description
1 polymer ?
#
loop_
_entity_poly.entity_id
_entity_poly.type
_entity_poly.pdbx_seq_one_letter_code
_entity_poly.pdbx_strand_id
1 'polypeptide(L)'
;MVLHGQVSGIEIPATDVARAAKFYSETFGWKFQAPSAEISASEMQAFTAPGGNMPDEGVVAKVEEIPKVGAAKIYINVDDMQAAIDVSLESPSGQDLVFSRVNALK
;
A
#
# COMPACT_ATOMS: atom_id res chain seq x y z
N MET A 1 11.48 3.99 -16.75
CA MET A 1 12.34 2.89 -16.27
C MET A 1 12.06 2.73 -14.79
N VAL A 2 11.65 1.55 -14.36
CA VAL A 2 11.43 1.23 -12.94
C VAL A 2 12.77 0.77 -12.37
N LEU A 3 13.16 1.28 -11.20
CA LEU A 3 14.44 0.95 -10.55
C LEU A 3 14.24 0.05 -9.33
N HIS A 4 15.12 -0.93 -9.16
CA HIS A 4 15.26 -1.68 -7.91
C HIS A 4 15.42 -0.72 -6.72
N GLY A 5 14.68 -0.96 -5.64
CA GLY A 5 14.71 -0.14 -4.43
C GLY A 5 13.88 1.14 -4.50
N GLN A 6 13.29 1.48 -5.66
CA GLN A 6 12.40 2.63 -5.79
C GLN A 6 11.06 2.36 -5.09
N VAL A 7 10.59 3.31 -4.29
CA VAL A 7 9.22 3.29 -3.75
C VAL A 7 8.23 3.35 -4.90
N SER A 8 7.35 2.36 -4.97
CA SER A 8 6.48 2.09 -6.12
C SER A 8 5.01 2.30 -5.83
N GLY A 9 4.61 2.33 -4.56
CA GLY A 9 3.24 2.54 -4.18
C GLY A 9 3.09 2.74 -2.68
N ILE A 10 1.93 3.26 -2.30
CA ILE A 10 1.45 3.28 -0.92
C ILE A 10 0.05 2.68 -0.88
N GLU A 11 -0.23 1.89 0.14
CA GLU A 11 -1.59 1.44 0.46
C GLU A 11 -2.00 1.93 1.84
N ILE A 12 -3.15 2.58 1.90
CA ILE A 12 -3.75 3.09 3.13
C ILE A 12 -4.94 2.20 3.49
N PRO A 13 -4.96 1.55 4.66
CA PRO A 13 -6.09 0.74 5.07
C PRO A 13 -7.29 1.62 5.41
N ALA A 14 -8.49 1.18 5.03
CA ALA A 14 -9.74 1.81 5.41
C ALA A 14 -10.80 0.76 5.75
N THR A 15 -11.57 0.98 6.81
CA THR A 15 -12.77 0.18 7.07
C THR A 15 -13.96 0.61 6.20
N ASP A 16 -13.81 1.71 5.47
CA ASP A 16 -14.82 2.26 4.57
C ASP A 16 -14.08 3.04 3.48
N VAL A 17 -13.87 2.39 2.32
CA VAL A 17 -13.07 2.92 1.21
C VAL A 17 -13.69 4.20 0.66
N ALA A 18 -15.01 4.24 0.49
CA ALA A 18 -15.71 5.40 -0.03
C ALA A 18 -15.61 6.61 0.92
N ARG A 19 -15.76 6.39 2.23
CA ARG A 19 -15.59 7.46 3.23
C ARG A 19 -14.15 7.97 3.25
N ALA A 20 -13.16 7.08 3.18
CA ALA A 20 -11.75 7.46 3.11
C ALA A 20 -11.45 8.28 1.84
N ALA A 21 -11.91 7.83 0.68
CA ALA A 21 -11.74 8.54 -0.58
C ALA A 21 -12.33 9.95 -0.53
N LYS A 22 -13.56 10.09 -0.01
CA LYS A 22 -14.19 11.39 0.22
C LYS A 22 -13.36 12.27 1.16
N PHE A 23 -12.91 11.74 2.29
CA PHE A 23 -12.09 12.47 3.26
C PHE A 23 -10.80 13.00 2.63
N TYR A 24 -10.03 12.17 1.93
CA TYR A 24 -8.77 12.59 1.31
C TYR A 24 -8.98 13.56 0.15
N SER A 25 -10.07 13.41 -0.60
CA SER A 25 -10.45 14.34 -1.67
C SER A 25 -10.80 15.72 -1.11
N GLU A 26 -11.65 15.78 -0.08
CA GLU A 26 -12.14 17.06 0.48
C GLU A 26 -11.08 17.78 1.32
N THR A 27 -10.26 17.03 2.06
CA THR A 27 -9.30 17.61 3.00
C THR A 27 -7.99 17.99 2.32
N PHE A 28 -7.53 17.19 1.36
CA PHE A 28 -6.20 17.33 0.76
C PHE A 28 -6.22 17.49 -0.77
N GLY A 29 -7.39 17.48 -1.41
CA GLY A 29 -7.51 17.64 -2.86
C GLY A 29 -6.99 16.43 -3.66
N TRP A 30 -6.93 15.24 -3.05
CA TRP A 30 -6.49 14.03 -3.74
C TRP A 30 -7.51 13.63 -4.81
N LYS A 31 -7.02 13.01 -5.90
CA LYS A 31 -7.86 12.56 -6.99
C LYS A 31 -7.97 11.04 -6.94
N PHE A 32 -9.19 10.53 -6.85
CA PHE A 32 -9.46 9.10 -6.89
C PHE A 32 -9.88 8.67 -8.29
N GLN A 33 -9.38 7.51 -8.71
CA GLN A 33 -9.72 6.93 -10.00
C GLN A 33 -11.11 6.28 -9.94
N ALA A 34 -11.76 6.21 -11.10
CA ALA A 34 -12.99 5.45 -11.21
C ALA A 34 -12.71 3.95 -10.94
N PRO A 35 -13.63 3.22 -10.31
CA PRO A 35 -13.48 1.78 -10.09
C PRO A 35 -13.26 1.05 -11.42
N SER A 36 -12.33 0.10 -11.45
CA SER A 36 -12.16 -0.78 -12.62
C SER A 36 -13.19 -1.91 -12.57
N ALA A 37 -13.38 -2.61 -13.70
CA ALA A 37 -14.26 -3.78 -13.74
C ALA A 37 -13.73 -4.96 -12.92
N GLU A 38 -12.43 -4.97 -12.61
CA GLU A 38 -11.73 -6.07 -11.94
C GLU A 38 -11.71 -5.92 -10.42
N ILE A 39 -11.76 -4.68 -9.91
CA ILE A 39 -11.71 -4.41 -8.46
C ILE A 39 -12.87 -3.48 -8.07
N SER A 40 -13.74 -3.98 -7.19
CA SER A 40 -14.87 -3.21 -6.68
C SER A 40 -14.40 -1.96 -5.94
N ALA A 41 -15.11 -0.85 -6.18
CA ALA A 41 -14.94 0.42 -5.47
C ALA A 41 -15.04 0.31 -3.95
N SER A 42 -15.77 -0.71 -3.46
CA SER A 42 -15.93 -0.98 -2.03
C SER A 42 -14.68 -1.61 -1.41
N GLU A 43 -13.89 -2.32 -2.22
CA GLU A 43 -12.72 -3.07 -1.79
C GLU A 43 -11.45 -2.26 -1.94
N MET A 44 -11.33 -1.48 -3.01
CA MET A 44 -10.13 -0.67 -3.24
C MET A 44 -10.40 0.49 -4.19
N GLN A 45 -9.72 1.60 -3.97
CA GLN A 45 -9.67 2.70 -4.93
C GLN A 45 -8.26 3.27 -5.05
N ALA A 46 -7.80 3.40 -6.29
CA ALA A 46 -6.56 4.08 -6.61
C ALA A 46 -6.71 5.60 -6.51
N PHE A 47 -5.64 6.29 -6.15
CA PHE A 47 -5.58 7.73 -6.06
C PHE A 47 -4.23 8.29 -6.51
N THR A 48 -4.24 9.56 -6.87
CA THR A 48 -3.04 10.39 -7.06
C THR A 48 -3.05 11.53 -6.05
N ALA A 49 -1.95 11.66 -5.31
CA ALA A 49 -1.73 12.77 -4.38
C ALA A 49 -1.08 13.97 -5.11
N PRO A 50 -1.33 15.22 -4.66
CA PRO A 50 -0.67 16.40 -5.21
C PRO A 50 0.86 16.36 -5.09
N GLY A 51 1.56 17.03 -6.02
CA GLY A 51 3.00 17.30 -5.91
C GLY A 51 3.93 16.31 -6.60
N GLY A 52 3.44 15.18 -7.14
CA GLY A 52 4.21 14.28 -8.02
C GLY A 52 5.45 13.62 -7.39
N ASN A 53 5.63 13.73 -6.07
CA ASN A 53 6.77 13.19 -5.33
C ASN A 53 6.49 11.80 -4.73
N MET A 54 5.24 11.35 -4.79
CA MET A 54 4.84 9.99 -4.44
C MET A 54 4.91 9.12 -5.69
N PRO A 55 5.01 7.78 -5.54
CA PRO A 55 4.75 6.87 -6.66
C PRO A 55 3.46 7.29 -7.39
N ASP A 56 3.45 7.13 -8.72
CA ASP A 56 2.42 7.69 -9.60
C ASP A 56 0.98 7.36 -9.14
N GLU A 57 0.82 6.25 -8.42
CA GLU A 57 -0.45 5.79 -7.87
C GLU A 57 -0.30 5.22 -6.45
N GLY A 58 -1.28 5.53 -5.59
CA GLY A 58 -1.49 4.86 -4.30
C GLY A 58 -2.89 4.27 -4.24
N VAL A 59 -3.16 3.41 -3.26
CA VAL A 59 -4.49 2.81 -3.08
C VAL A 59 -5.01 3.00 -1.67
N VAL A 60 -6.31 3.21 -1.54
CA VAL A 60 -7.03 2.95 -0.30
C VAL A 60 -7.64 1.56 -0.42
N ALA A 61 -7.36 0.67 0.53
CA ALA A 61 -7.80 -0.72 0.50
C ALA A 61 -8.65 -1.07 1.74
N LYS A 62 -9.71 -1.84 1.51
CA LYS A 62 -10.62 -2.30 2.56
C LYS A 62 -9.89 -3.24 3.53
N VAL A 63 -10.08 -2.99 4.82
CA VAL A 63 -9.75 -3.91 5.90
C VAL A 63 -10.91 -3.97 6.89
N GLU A 64 -11.05 -5.07 7.64
CA GLU A 64 -12.08 -5.18 8.68
C GLU A 64 -11.74 -4.33 9.91
N GLU A 65 -10.46 -4.29 10.29
CA GLU A 65 -9.95 -3.49 11.40
C GLU A 65 -8.65 -2.78 10.99
N ILE A 66 -8.52 -1.50 11.34
CA ILE A 66 -7.28 -0.74 11.08
C ILE A 66 -6.19 -1.23 12.05
N PRO A 67 -5.04 -1.73 11.55
CA PRO A 67 -3.94 -2.12 12.42
C PRO A 67 -3.43 -0.93 13.25
N LYS A 68 -3.18 -1.14 14.55
CA LYS A 68 -2.64 -0.09 15.45
C LYS A 68 -1.19 0.29 15.13
N VAL A 69 -0.45 -0.61 14.47
CA VAL A 69 0.96 -0.43 14.08
C VAL A 69 1.10 -0.80 12.61
N GLY A 70 1.87 -0.02 11.85
CA GLY A 70 2.15 -0.30 10.44
C GLY A 70 0.90 -0.32 9.56
N ALA A 71 -0.07 0.56 9.84
CA ALA A 71 -1.34 0.61 9.13
C ALA A 71 -1.13 0.78 7.62
N ALA A 72 -0.43 1.84 7.21
CA ALA A 72 -0.07 2.06 5.81
C ALA A 72 1.06 1.10 5.37
N LYS A 73 0.94 0.57 4.15
CA LYS A 73 1.98 -0.23 3.50
C LYS A 73 2.70 0.62 2.46
N ILE A 74 4.00 0.42 2.33
CA ILE A 74 4.81 1.01 1.26
C ILE A 74 5.33 -0.14 0.41
N TYR A 75 5.17 -0.01 -0.90
CA TYR A 75 5.69 -0.98 -1.86
C TYR A 75 7.01 -0.48 -2.43
N ILE A 76 7.96 -1.41 -2.60
CA ILE A 76 9.29 -1.13 -3.13
C ILE A 76 9.50 -2.06 -4.32
N ASN A 77 9.91 -1.49 -5.45
CA ASN A 77 10.24 -2.27 -6.64
C ASN A 77 11.48 -3.12 -6.39
N VAL A 78 11.44 -4.35 -6.87
CA VAL A 78 12.56 -5.29 -6.82
C VAL A 78 12.72 -5.91 -8.20
N ASP A 79 13.98 -6.17 -8.58
CA ASP A 79 14.30 -6.78 -9.88
C ASP A 79 13.86 -8.25 -9.92
N ASP A 80 14.02 -8.94 -8.80
CA ASP A 80 13.59 -10.31 -8.57
C ASP A 80 12.93 -10.41 -7.19
N MET A 81 11.63 -10.72 -7.21
CA MET A 81 10.84 -10.83 -5.99
C MET A 81 11.29 -11.99 -5.09
N GLN A 82 11.66 -13.13 -5.67
CA GLN A 82 12.06 -14.29 -4.89
C GLN A 82 13.42 -14.03 -4.24
N ALA A 83 14.39 -13.50 -4.99
CA ALA A 83 15.69 -13.14 -4.44
C ALA A 83 15.59 -12.10 -3.31
N ALA A 84 14.68 -11.12 -3.44
CA ALA A 84 14.45 -10.12 -2.39
C ALA A 84 13.83 -10.74 -1.12
N ILE A 85 12.91 -11.70 -1.28
CA ILE A 85 12.33 -12.46 -0.16
C ILE A 85 13.42 -13.26 0.55
N ASP A 86 14.23 -14.01 -0.20
CA ASP A 86 15.29 -14.86 0.35
C ASP A 86 16.31 -14.04 1.13
N VAL A 87 16.79 -12.92 0.59
CA VAL A 87 17.71 -12.01 1.30
C VAL A 87 17.09 -11.44 2.57
N SER A 88 15.80 -11.09 2.51
CA SER A 88 15.08 -10.56 3.68
C SER A 88 14.92 -11.62 4.77
N LEU A 89 14.73 -12.87 4.37
CA LEU A 89 14.64 -14.02 5.26
C LEU A 89 15.97 -14.37 5.92
N GLU A 90 17.08 -14.25 5.19
CA GLU A 90 18.42 -14.61 5.68
C GLU A 90 19.04 -13.53 6.57
N SER A 91 18.61 -12.28 6.44
CA SER A 91 19.08 -11.18 7.27
C SER A 91 18.41 -11.19 8.66
N PRO A 92 19.18 -11.18 9.78
CA PRO A 92 18.62 -11.03 11.13
C PRO A 92 17.74 -9.78 11.27
N SER A 93 18.07 -8.69 10.59
CA SER A 93 17.24 -7.47 10.58
C SER A 93 16.07 -7.54 9.59
N GLY A 94 16.15 -8.40 8.57
CA GLY A 94 15.07 -8.61 7.61
C GLY A 94 13.94 -9.48 8.16
N GLN A 95 14.26 -10.44 9.04
CA GLN A 95 13.25 -11.27 9.70
C GLN A 95 12.28 -10.45 10.57
N ASP A 96 12.79 -9.46 11.31
CA ASP A 96 11.96 -8.58 12.14
C ASP A 96 11.04 -7.65 11.32
N LEU A 97 11.47 -7.28 10.11
CA LEU A 97 10.77 -6.36 9.21
C LEU A 97 9.77 -7.06 8.28
N VAL A 98 10.04 -8.28 7.84
CA VAL A 98 9.18 -9.06 6.93
C VAL A 98 8.24 -10.02 7.68
N PHE A 99 8.67 -10.64 8.79
CA PHE A 99 7.94 -11.73 9.45
C PHE A 99 7.14 -11.36 10.69
N SER A 100 7.26 -10.15 11.24
CA SER A 100 6.38 -9.72 12.35
C SER A 100 4.89 -9.70 11.94
N ARG A 101 4.59 -9.72 10.63
CA ARG A 101 3.23 -9.76 10.08
C ARG A 101 2.70 -11.14 9.69
N VAL A 102 3.55 -12.14 9.46
CA VAL A 102 3.08 -13.49 9.09
C VAL A 102 2.58 -14.26 10.32
N ASN A 103 3.20 -14.03 11.48
CA ASN A 103 2.79 -14.68 12.75
C ASN A 103 1.58 -14.03 13.43
N ALA A 104 1.10 -12.87 12.96
CA ALA A 104 -0.07 -12.19 13.51
C ALA A 104 -1.41 -12.62 12.87
N LEU A 105 -1.38 -13.58 11.92
CA LEU A 105 -2.55 -14.15 11.24
C LEU A 105 -2.87 -15.58 11.71
N LYS A 106 -2.55 -15.93 12.95
CA LYS A 106 -3.07 -17.14 13.62
C LYS A 106 -4.23 -16.80 14.53
#